data_AF-A0A1L9WU12-F1
#
_entry.id   AF-A0A1L9WU12-F1
#
_cell.length_a   1.000
_cell.length_b   1.000
_cell.length_c   1.000
_cell.angle_alpha   90.00
_cell.angle_beta   90.00
_cell.angle_gamma   90.00
#
_symmetry.space_group_name_H-M   'P 1'
#
loop_
_entity.id
_entity.type
_entity.pdbx_description
1 polymer ?
#
loop_
_entity_poly.entity_id
_entity_poly.type
_entity_poly.pdbx_seq_one_letter_code
_entity_poly.pdbx_strand_id
1 'polypeptide(L)'
;MSLTELQSRLKELSTALANIHPLVSRLQSFTTAIGQGDDARLELGTEIHTLLKGAEDQLELLRVEVEGLEAGPESRRKAVLDNEKESERERVVALAGRLTEELKRTRRDFRNAQLQAKRNAETARRKERELLFSRSQSAERKNQPAEKLTQDEIVKNASNDVTAALRRTHQLMQSELSRSQFAQETLEQSTAALSSLSESYTDLDSLLASSRNLVGSLLRSQKSDTWYLETAFYILLGTIAWLVFRRILYGPLWWLVWLPVRLLARSTFAILGVVGITSRAVQASDSVTPVARLVQETPVVAPKVEPTVQSAEQEAVWDQVPVTDEAEEDRLIDQIGELVEEIEKQEETNIDDISPEERQRQAELPRNSKKRMFEATEVPHHRDEL
;
A
#
# COMPACT_ATOMS: atom_id res chain seq x y z
N MET A 1 21.56 12.50 13.34
CA MET A 1 22.60 11.48 13.46
C MET A 1 23.90 11.97 12.83
N SER A 2 25.03 11.29 13.09
CA SER A 2 26.34 11.71 12.60
C SER A 2 26.67 11.07 11.23
N LEU A 3 27.36 11.79 10.34
CA LEU A 3 27.72 11.30 9.00
C LEU A 3 28.61 10.02 9.10
N THR A 4 29.41 9.92 10.16
CA THR A 4 30.23 8.76 10.51
C THR A 4 29.41 7.50 10.81
N GLU A 5 28.24 7.64 11.43
CA GLU A 5 27.35 6.52 11.75
C GLU A 5 26.77 5.92 10.45
N LEU A 6 26.27 6.79 9.57
CA LEU A 6 25.78 6.38 8.25
C LEU A 6 26.90 5.69 7.43
N GLN A 7 28.12 6.23 7.45
CA GLN A 7 29.29 5.58 6.83
C GLN A 7 29.62 4.19 7.43
N SER A 8 29.40 3.97 8.74
CA SER A 8 29.57 2.63 9.34
C SER A 8 28.50 1.65 8.86
N ARG A 9 27.23 2.05 8.82
CA ARG A 9 26.12 1.19 8.34
C ARG A 9 26.24 0.88 6.84
N LEU A 10 26.70 1.85 6.04
CA LEU A 10 26.97 1.64 4.62
C LEU A 10 28.08 0.59 4.41
N LYS A 11 29.13 0.62 5.24
CA LYS A 11 30.17 -0.42 5.25
C LYS A 11 29.61 -1.77 5.67
N GLU A 12 28.81 -1.82 6.74
CA GLU A 12 28.16 -3.04 7.23
C GLU A 12 27.30 -3.70 6.14
N LEU A 13 26.41 -2.95 5.50
CA LEU A 13 25.58 -3.39 4.37
C LEU A 13 26.45 -3.92 3.22
N SER A 14 27.53 -3.21 2.85
CA SER A 14 28.46 -3.69 1.82
C SER A 14 29.15 -5.01 2.19
N THR A 15 29.50 -5.22 3.47
CA THR A 15 30.05 -6.50 3.95
C THR A 15 29.02 -7.61 4.01
N ALA A 16 27.76 -7.29 4.33
CA ALA A 16 26.66 -8.25 4.30
C ALA A 16 26.40 -8.76 2.87
N LEU A 17 26.32 -7.85 1.87
CA LEU A 17 26.19 -8.22 0.46
C LEU A 17 27.38 -9.06 -0.03
N ALA A 18 28.61 -8.67 0.33
CA ALA A 18 29.82 -9.43 0.00
C ALA A 18 29.80 -10.88 0.56
N ASN A 19 29.16 -11.11 1.71
CA ASN A 19 28.97 -12.44 2.29
C ASN A 19 27.83 -13.23 1.64
N ILE A 20 26.79 -12.57 1.11
CA ILE A 20 25.64 -13.22 0.46
C ILE A 20 26.01 -13.77 -0.93
N HIS A 21 26.78 -13.02 -1.73
CA HIS A 21 27.21 -13.42 -3.08
C HIS A 21 27.79 -14.86 -3.17
N PRO A 22 28.80 -15.26 -2.35
CA PRO A 22 29.35 -16.62 -2.41
C PRO A 22 28.31 -17.69 -2.02
N LEU A 23 27.40 -17.40 -1.08
CA LEU A 23 26.31 -18.32 -0.72
C LEU A 23 25.34 -18.52 -1.88
N VAL A 24 24.93 -17.45 -2.58
CA VAL A 24 24.09 -17.54 -3.80
C VAL A 24 24.79 -18.38 -4.88
N SER A 25 26.09 -18.17 -5.11
CA SER A 25 26.86 -18.99 -6.07
C SER A 25 26.92 -20.47 -5.66
N ARG A 26 27.04 -20.74 -4.35
CA ARG A 26 27.05 -22.10 -3.79
C ARG A 26 25.68 -22.76 -3.98
N LEU A 27 24.58 -22.04 -3.76
CA LEU A 27 23.22 -22.52 -4.06
C LEU A 27 23.07 -22.87 -5.54
N GLN A 28 23.50 -21.99 -6.44
CA GLN A 28 23.40 -22.19 -7.89
C GLN A 28 24.16 -23.45 -8.35
N SER A 29 25.34 -23.67 -7.78
CA SER A 29 26.18 -24.85 -8.03
C SER A 29 25.71 -26.14 -7.33
N PHE A 30 24.69 -26.06 -6.47
CA PHE A 30 24.27 -27.19 -5.64
C PHE A 30 23.71 -28.34 -6.48
N THR A 31 24.31 -29.52 -6.31
CA THR A 31 23.85 -30.79 -6.87
C THR A 31 23.61 -31.77 -5.73
N THR A 32 22.41 -32.34 -5.62
CA THR A 32 22.14 -33.39 -4.64
C THR A 32 22.92 -34.65 -5.01
N ALA A 33 23.82 -35.09 -4.12
CA ALA A 33 24.39 -36.43 -4.21
C ALA A 33 23.32 -37.47 -3.90
N ILE A 34 23.40 -38.65 -4.53
CA ILE A 34 22.41 -39.73 -4.35
C ILE A 34 22.37 -40.13 -2.87
N GLY A 35 21.21 -39.95 -2.23
CA GLY A 35 20.99 -40.26 -0.81
C GLY A 35 21.29 -39.12 0.18
N GLN A 36 21.85 -37.98 -0.24
CA GLN A 36 21.79 -36.75 0.57
C GLN A 36 20.49 -36.01 0.26
N GLY A 37 19.66 -35.80 1.29
CA GLY A 37 18.36 -35.14 1.16
C GLY A 37 18.45 -33.71 0.62
N ASP A 38 17.29 -33.18 0.23
CA ASP A 38 17.17 -31.78 -0.22
C ASP A 38 17.42 -30.76 0.92
N ASP A 39 17.52 -31.24 2.17
CA ASP A 39 17.56 -30.45 3.40
C ASP A 39 18.69 -29.42 3.41
N ALA A 40 19.93 -29.82 3.07
CA ALA A 40 21.08 -28.91 2.99
C ALA A 40 20.92 -27.81 1.91
N ARG A 41 20.08 -28.03 0.88
CA ARG A 41 19.72 -26.99 -0.09
C ARG A 41 18.66 -26.04 0.49
N LEU A 42 17.73 -26.58 1.27
CA LEU A 42 16.67 -25.80 1.93
C LEU A 42 17.26 -24.91 3.03
N GLU A 43 18.14 -25.46 3.89
CA GLU A 43 18.90 -24.73 4.92
C GLU A 43 19.73 -23.59 4.32
N LEU A 44 20.51 -23.86 3.29
CA LEU A 44 21.31 -22.82 2.61
C LEU A 44 20.40 -21.80 1.90
N GLY A 45 19.22 -22.22 1.44
CA GLY A 45 18.19 -21.34 0.90
C GLY A 45 17.54 -20.43 1.96
N THR A 46 17.29 -20.94 3.16
CA THR A 46 16.74 -20.13 4.26
C THR A 46 17.80 -19.20 4.87
N GLU A 47 19.06 -19.64 4.99
CA GLU A 47 20.19 -18.83 5.41
C GLU A 47 20.40 -17.61 4.48
N ILE A 48 20.41 -17.81 3.17
CA ILE A 48 20.49 -16.68 2.22
C ILE A 48 19.27 -15.76 2.36
N HIS A 49 18.07 -16.33 2.53
CA HIS A 49 16.85 -15.53 2.66
C HIS A 49 16.85 -14.65 3.93
N THR A 50 17.29 -15.17 5.08
CA THR A 50 17.37 -14.39 6.32
C THR A 50 18.46 -13.31 6.25
N LEU A 51 19.63 -13.63 5.69
CA LEU A 51 20.70 -12.65 5.47
C LEU A 51 20.28 -11.54 4.50
N LEU A 52 19.62 -11.90 3.40
CA LEU A 52 19.16 -10.94 2.40
C LEU A 52 18.02 -10.07 2.94
N LYS A 53 17.12 -10.62 3.76
CA LYS A 53 16.12 -9.82 4.49
C LYS A 53 16.78 -8.86 5.48
N GLY A 54 17.77 -9.31 6.26
CA GLY A 54 18.52 -8.42 7.16
C GLY A 54 19.22 -7.27 6.42
N ALA A 55 19.75 -7.53 5.22
CA ALA A 55 20.31 -6.49 4.36
C ALA A 55 19.24 -5.54 3.77
N GLU A 56 18.03 -6.04 3.49
CA GLU A 56 16.86 -5.23 3.10
C GLU A 56 16.45 -4.29 4.25
N ASP A 57 16.29 -4.82 5.47
CA ASP A 57 15.95 -4.04 6.67
C ASP A 57 17.01 -2.95 6.97
N GLN A 58 18.31 -3.28 6.83
CA GLN A 58 19.42 -2.32 6.97
C GLN A 58 19.38 -1.22 5.89
N LEU A 59 18.95 -1.56 4.68
CA LEU A 59 18.84 -0.61 3.57
C LEU A 59 17.68 0.37 3.79
N GLU A 60 16.52 -0.12 4.22
CA GLU A 60 15.38 0.74 4.55
C GLU A 60 15.72 1.74 5.66
N LEU A 61 16.40 1.29 6.70
CA LEU A 61 16.88 2.14 7.78
C LEU A 61 17.89 3.20 7.28
N LEU A 62 18.84 2.80 6.42
CA LEU A 62 19.79 3.73 5.81
C LEU A 62 19.10 4.74 4.87
N ARG A 63 18.04 4.33 4.17
CA ARG A 63 17.24 5.22 3.31
C ARG A 63 16.52 6.29 4.13
N VAL A 64 15.90 5.93 5.26
CA VAL A 64 15.27 6.88 6.19
C VAL A 64 16.30 7.88 6.74
N GLU A 65 17.52 7.42 7.04
CA GLU A 65 18.60 8.30 7.52
C GLU A 65 19.13 9.24 6.43
N VAL A 66 19.21 8.80 5.17
CA VAL A 66 19.53 9.65 4.02
C VAL A 66 18.44 10.70 3.78
N GLU A 67 17.17 10.30 3.76
CA GLU A 67 16.02 11.20 3.55
C GLU A 67 15.94 12.25 4.67
N GLY A 68 16.22 11.86 5.92
CA GLY A 68 16.35 12.78 7.05
C GLY A 68 17.48 13.82 6.94
N LEU A 69 18.54 13.55 6.15
CA LEU A 69 19.60 14.51 5.86
C LEU A 69 19.22 15.49 4.72
N GLU A 70 18.37 15.06 3.80
CA GLU A 70 17.86 15.89 2.69
C GLU A 70 16.70 16.81 3.11
N ALA A 71 15.78 16.32 3.96
CA ALA A 71 14.56 17.03 4.36
C ALA A 71 14.77 18.15 5.40
N GLY A 72 15.91 18.20 6.09
CA GLY A 72 16.16 19.13 7.20
C GLY A 72 16.14 20.62 6.78
N PRO A 73 15.24 21.47 7.32
CA PRO A 73 15.12 22.88 6.91
C PRO A 73 16.32 23.75 7.28
N GLU A 74 17.15 23.34 8.26
CA GLU A 74 18.45 23.98 8.54
C GLU A 74 19.51 23.64 7.48
N SER A 75 19.44 22.45 6.87
CA SER A 75 20.39 21.97 5.86
C SER A 75 20.47 22.95 4.68
N ARG A 76 19.31 23.34 4.14
CA ARG A 76 19.18 24.24 2.98
C ARG A 76 19.60 25.69 3.26
N ARG A 77 19.62 26.14 4.53
CA ARG A 77 20.11 27.47 4.93
C ARG A 77 21.61 27.48 5.26
N LYS A 78 22.20 26.31 5.53
CA LYS A 78 23.61 26.15 5.92
C LYS A 78 24.50 25.62 4.78
N ALA A 79 23.91 25.01 3.74
CA ALA A 79 24.60 24.48 2.56
C ALA A 79 25.57 25.48 1.89
N VAL A 80 25.18 26.77 1.81
CA VAL A 80 25.98 27.85 1.17
C VAL A 80 27.36 28.07 1.84
N LEU A 81 27.60 27.53 3.05
CA LEU A 81 28.83 27.72 3.82
C LEU A 81 29.73 26.47 3.92
N ASP A 82 29.28 25.29 3.46
CA ASP A 82 29.89 24.00 3.83
C ASP A 82 29.97 23.00 2.64
N ASN A 83 30.41 23.47 1.46
CA ASN A 83 30.53 22.71 0.21
C ASN A 83 31.24 21.34 0.37
N GLU A 84 32.26 21.25 1.23
CA GLU A 84 32.97 20.00 1.50
C GLU A 84 32.03 18.92 2.10
N LYS A 85 31.20 19.29 3.07
CA LYS A 85 30.20 18.40 3.70
C LYS A 85 29.06 18.04 2.75
N GLU A 86 28.72 18.92 1.81
CA GLU A 86 27.75 18.63 0.75
C GLU A 86 28.28 17.54 -0.19
N SER A 87 29.54 17.65 -0.61
CA SER A 87 30.20 16.61 -1.42
C SER A 87 30.32 15.25 -0.72
N GLU A 88 30.50 15.22 0.61
CA GLU A 88 30.51 13.98 1.39
C GLU A 88 29.13 13.32 1.44
N ARG A 89 28.07 14.10 1.56
CA ARG A 89 26.68 13.61 1.54
C ARG A 89 26.32 13.05 0.16
N GLU A 90 26.63 13.76 -0.91
CA GLU A 90 26.37 13.31 -2.29
C GLU A 90 27.05 11.96 -2.57
N ARG A 91 28.32 11.79 -2.12
CA ARG A 91 29.03 10.51 -2.19
C ARG A 91 28.31 9.39 -1.43
N VAL A 92 27.80 9.67 -0.23
CA VAL A 92 27.05 8.71 0.58
C VAL A 92 25.74 8.31 -0.10
N VAL A 93 24.97 9.27 -0.64
CA VAL A 93 23.74 9.00 -1.40
C VAL A 93 24.03 8.15 -2.64
N ALA A 94 25.07 8.50 -3.40
CA ALA A 94 25.48 7.74 -4.59
C ALA A 94 25.91 6.30 -4.25
N LEU A 95 26.58 6.08 -3.12
CA LEU A 95 26.94 4.74 -2.64
C LEU A 95 25.71 3.95 -2.15
N ALA A 96 24.78 4.59 -1.44
CA ALA A 96 23.52 3.97 -1.02
C ALA A 96 22.67 3.51 -2.23
N GLY A 97 22.57 4.34 -3.27
CA GLY A 97 21.90 3.99 -4.52
C GLY A 97 22.55 2.78 -5.22
N ARG A 98 23.89 2.69 -5.23
CA ARG A 98 24.61 1.53 -5.77
C ARG A 98 24.32 0.25 -5.01
N LEU A 99 24.37 0.29 -3.67
CA LEU A 99 24.05 -0.88 -2.82
C LEU A 99 22.59 -1.31 -2.98
N THR A 100 21.67 -0.38 -3.24
CA THR A 100 20.26 -0.68 -3.56
C THR A 100 20.11 -1.45 -4.87
N GLU A 101 20.84 -1.05 -5.91
CA GLU A 101 20.83 -1.75 -7.19
C GLU A 101 21.56 -3.10 -7.10
N GLU A 102 22.62 -3.20 -6.29
CA GLU A 102 23.31 -4.46 -6.01
C GLU A 102 22.42 -5.45 -5.26
N LEU A 103 21.67 -5.02 -4.24
CA LEU A 103 20.72 -5.85 -3.51
C LEU A 103 19.60 -6.36 -4.44
N LYS A 104 19.07 -5.50 -5.33
CA LYS A 104 18.09 -5.91 -6.35
C LYS A 104 18.65 -6.96 -7.31
N ARG A 105 19.95 -6.92 -7.61
CA ARG A 105 20.64 -7.93 -8.42
C ARG A 105 20.80 -9.24 -7.66
N THR A 106 21.34 -9.21 -6.43
CA THR A 106 21.47 -10.43 -5.61
C THR A 106 20.13 -11.11 -5.35
N ARG A 107 19.02 -10.36 -5.20
CA ARG A 107 17.66 -10.92 -5.08
C ARG A 107 17.20 -11.65 -6.35
N ARG A 108 17.49 -11.12 -7.54
CA ARG A 108 17.21 -11.77 -8.83
C ARG A 108 18.09 -13.02 -9.01
N ASP A 109 19.38 -12.90 -8.70
CA ASP A 109 20.35 -13.99 -8.82
C ASP A 109 20.05 -15.13 -7.85
N PHE A 110 19.60 -14.82 -6.63
CA PHE A 110 19.10 -15.80 -5.67
C PHE A 110 17.86 -16.55 -6.20
N ARG A 111 16.88 -15.86 -6.79
CA ARG A 111 15.71 -16.51 -7.41
C ARG A 111 16.13 -17.42 -8.57
N ASN A 112 17.08 -16.98 -9.39
CA ASN A 112 17.64 -17.79 -10.47
C ASN A 112 18.40 -19.02 -9.94
N ALA A 113 19.22 -18.85 -8.90
CA ALA A 113 19.95 -19.91 -8.22
C ALA A 113 19.01 -20.95 -7.58
N GLN A 114 17.92 -20.52 -6.93
CA GLN A 114 16.88 -21.43 -6.42
C GLN A 114 16.25 -22.27 -7.53
N LEU A 115 15.88 -21.64 -8.66
CA LEU A 115 15.29 -22.34 -9.81
C LEU A 115 16.28 -23.34 -10.44
N GLN A 116 17.57 -22.96 -10.54
CA GLN A 116 18.63 -23.84 -11.04
C GLN A 116 18.88 -25.01 -10.09
N ALA A 117 19.01 -24.77 -8.78
CA ALA A 117 19.20 -25.80 -7.77
C ALA A 117 18.01 -26.77 -7.70
N LYS A 118 16.77 -26.27 -7.87
CA LYS A 118 15.56 -27.11 -7.99
C LYS A 118 15.62 -28.00 -9.24
N ARG A 119 15.93 -27.43 -10.41
CA ARG A 119 16.10 -28.18 -11.67
C ARG A 119 17.18 -29.26 -11.53
N ASN A 120 18.34 -28.93 -10.96
CA ASN A 120 19.42 -29.87 -10.70
C ASN A 120 18.94 -31.05 -9.83
N ALA A 121 18.30 -30.78 -8.70
CA ALA A 121 17.77 -31.81 -7.80
C ALA A 121 16.68 -32.67 -8.46
N GLU A 122 15.80 -32.09 -9.27
CA GLU A 122 14.81 -32.85 -10.05
C GLU A 122 15.48 -33.78 -11.08
N THR A 123 16.55 -33.35 -11.76
CA THR A 123 17.29 -34.23 -12.68
C THR A 123 18.04 -35.35 -11.95
N ALA A 124 18.58 -35.09 -10.76
CA ALA A 124 19.19 -36.12 -9.92
C ALA A 124 18.16 -37.16 -9.47
N ARG A 125 16.99 -36.71 -8.96
CA ARG A 125 15.87 -37.59 -8.59
C ARG A 125 15.31 -38.39 -9.76
N ARG A 126 15.34 -37.87 -11.00
CA ARG A 126 14.97 -38.64 -12.20
C ARG A 126 15.96 -39.79 -12.45
N LYS A 127 17.27 -39.50 -12.46
CA LYS A 127 18.33 -40.50 -12.62
C LYS A 127 18.29 -41.57 -11.53
N GLU A 128 18.04 -41.19 -10.28
CA GLU A 128 17.87 -42.14 -9.17
C GLU A 128 16.70 -43.11 -9.43
N ARG A 129 15.52 -42.60 -9.84
CA ARG A 129 14.38 -43.46 -10.21
C ARG A 129 14.71 -44.39 -11.37
N GLU A 130 15.37 -43.90 -12.42
CA GLU A 130 15.80 -44.72 -13.56
C GLU A 130 16.73 -45.87 -13.13
N LEU A 131 17.66 -45.61 -12.21
CA LEU A 131 18.53 -46.64 -11.63
C LEU A 131 17.73 -47.67 -10.80
N LEU A 132 16.75 -47.23 -10.00
CA LEU A 132 15.89 -48.14 -9.24
C LEU A 132 14.99 -49.00 -10.13
N PHE A 133 14.40 -48.42 -11.18
CA PHE A 133 13.54 -49.15 -12.14
C PHE A 133 14.34 -50.13 -13.01
N SER A 134 15.57 -49.80 -13.41
CA SER A 134 16.42 -50.75 -14.15
C SER A 134 16.81 -51.97 -13.30
N ARG A 135 17.01 -51.77 -11.98
CA ARG A 135 17.27 -52.85 -11.03
C ARG A 135 16.06 -53.76 -10.80
N SER A 136 14.84 -53.24 -10.75
CA SER A 136 13.63 -54.07 -10.58
C SER A 136 13.28 -54.87 -11.84
N GLN A 137 13.38 -54.28 -13.04
CA GLN A 137 13.16 -55.02 -14.30
C GLN A 137 14.16 -56.18 -14.50
N SER A 138 15.35 -56.07 -13.92
CA SER A 138 16.36 -57.14 -13.94
C SER A 138 16.04 -58.30 -12.98
N ALA A 139 15.24 -58.06 -11.94
CA ALA A 139 14.81 -59.09 -10.98
C ALA A 139 13.58 -59.87 -11.46
N GLU A 140 12.61 -59.19 -12.08
CA GLU A 140 11.33 -59.79 -12.52
C GLU A 140 11.51 -60.94 -13.52
N ARG A 141 12.55 -60.87 -14.37
CA ARG A 141 12.84 -61.88 -15.40
C ARG A 141 13.28 -63.24 -14.85
N LYS A 142 13.48 -63.41 -13.54
CA LYS A 142 14.01 -64.65 -12.94
C LYS A 142 12.94 -65.63 -12.42
N ASN A 143 11.67 -65.24 -12.39
CA ASN A 143 10.58 -66.08 -11.89
C ASN A 143 9.78 -66.70 -13.05
N GLN A 144 10.17 -67.91 -13.49
CA GLN A 144 9.30 -68.77 -14.31
C GLN A 144 8.60 -69.82 -13.44
N PRO A 145 7.33 -70.19 -13.73
CA PRO A 145 6.53 -71.05 -12.87
C PRO A 145 6.91 -72.54 -13.01
N ALA A 146 6.88 -73.24 -11.88
CA ALA A 146 7.20 -74.66 -11.80
C ALA A 146 6.08 -75.59 -12.31
N GLU A 147 6.50 -76.79 -12.68
CA GLU A 147 5.79 -77.81 -13.43
C GLU A 147 4.68 -78.53 -12.63
N LYS A 148 3.48 -78.59 -13.20
CA LYS A 148 2.40 -79.59 -13.01
C LYS A 148 2.39 -80.38 -11.67
N LEU A 149 1.84 -79.76 -10.63
CA LEU A 149 1.55 -80.42 -9.35
C LEU A 149 0.38 -81.42 -9.47
N THR A 150 0.40 -82.47 -8.64
CA THR A 150 -0.57 -83.57 -8.69
C THR A 150 -1.92 -83.23 -8.03
N GLN A 151 -3.00 -83.94 -8.35
CA GLN A 151 -4.36 -83.52 -7.94
C GLN A 151 -4.58 -83.47 -6.42
N ASP A 152 -3.94 -84.36 -5.65
CA ASP A 152 -3.99 -84.34 -4.17
C ASP A 152 -3.19 -83.16 -3.59
N GLU A 153 -2.07 -82.82 -4.25
CA GLU A 153 -1.27 -81.64 -3.95
C GLU A 153 -2.01 -80.34 -4.31
N ILE A 154 -2.83 -80.33 -5.35
CA ILE A 154 -3.73 -79.20 -5.68
C ILE A 154 -4.77 -79.00 -4.57
N VAL A 155 -5.37 -80.06 -4.02
CA VAL A 155 -6.36 -79.93 -2.91
C VAL A 155 -5.69 -79.47 -1.61
N LYS A 156 -4.50 -80.00 -1.32
CA LYS A 156 -3.69 -79.57 -0.16
C LYS A 156 -3.21 -78.12 -0.31
N ASN A 157 -2.81 -77.72 -1.52
CA ASN A 157 -2.41 -76.35 -1.83
C ASN A 157 -3.62 -75.40 -1.77
N ALA A 158 -4.79 -75.79 -2.29
CA ALA A 158 -6.03 -75.01 -2.16
C ALA A 158 -6.44 -74.80 -0.68
N SER A 159 -6.27 -75.82 0.17
CA SER A 159 -6.51 -75.68 1.61
C SER A 159 -5.50 -74.75 2.28
N ASN A 160 -4.23 -74.81 1.86
CA ASN A 160 -3.18 -73.91 2.32
C ASN A 160 -3.39 -72.48 1.80
N ASP A 161 -3.92 -72.31 0.59
CA ASP A 161 -4.22 -71.02 -0.05
C ASP A 161 -5.47 -70.37 0.56
N VAL A 162 -6.51 -71.13 0.92
CA VAL A 162 -7.61 -70.64 1.77
C VAL A 162 -7.08 -70.19 3.13
N THR A 163 -6.16 -70.95 3.73
CA THR A 163 -5.54 -70.56 5.01
C THR A 163 -4.63 -69.33 4.85
N ALA A 164 -3.92 -69.20 3.74
CA ALA A 164 -3.09 -68.05 3.40
C ALA A 164 -3.93 -66.81 3.11
N ALA A 165 -5.04 -66.96 2.38
CA ALA A 165 -6.02 -65.92 2.13
C ALA A 165 -6.66 -65.43 3.43
N LEU A 166 -7.03 -66.31 4.35
CA LEU A 166 -7.63 -65.94 5.64
C LEU A 166 -6.60 -65.27 6.58
N ARG A 167 -5.33 -65.68 6.54
CA ARG A 167 -4.23 -64.92 7.17
C ARG A 167 -4.02 -63.56 6.51
N ARG A 168 -4.13 -63.48 5.18
CA ARG A 168 -3.98 -62.24 4.41
C ARG A 168 -5.12 -61.26 4.70
N THR A 169 -6.37 -61.72 4.79
CA THR A 169 -7.50 -60.87 5.18
C THR A 169 -7.40 -60.42 6.64
N HIS A 170 -6.90 -61.27 7.55
CA HIS A 170 -6.60 -60.85 8.92
C HIS A 170 -5.52 -59.75 8.95
N GLN A 171 -4.41 -59.91 8.21
CA GLN A 171 -3.39 -58.87 8.06
C GLN A 171 -3.94 -57.59 7.43
N LEU A 172 -4.81 -57.70 6.43
CA LEU A 172 -5.48 -56.56 5.79
C LEU A 172 -6.40 -55.84 6.78
N MET A 173 -7.21 -56.58 7.55
CA MET A 173 -8.08 -56.04 8.60
C MET A 173 -7.28 -55.35 9.71
N GLN A 174 -6.16 -55.93 10.15
CA GLN A 174 -5.23 -55.28 11.08
C GLN A 174 -4.65 -53.98 10.48
N SER A 175 -4.29 -53.99 9.19
CA SER A 175 -3.76 -52.79 8.53
C SER A 175 -4.82 -51.68 8.39
N GLU A 176 -6.05 -52.00 8.00
CA GLU A 176 -7.14 -51.01 7.91
C GLU A 176 -7.59 -50.51 9.28
N LEU A 177 -7.53 -51.34 10.34
CA LEU A 177 -7.74 -50.88 11.72
C LEU A 177 -6.64 -49.88 12.16
N SER A 178 -5.37 -50.16 11.86
CA SER A 178 -4.27 -49.22 12.15
C SER A 178 -4.40 -47.92 11.36
N ARG A 179 -4.87 -48.01 10.11
CA ARG A 179 -5.14 -46.86 9.24
C ARG A 179 -6.34 -46.03 9.73
N SER A 180 -7.35 -46.69 10.28
CA SER A 180 -8.52 -46.05 10.89
C SER A 180 -8.12 -45.29 12.16
N GLN A 181 -7.27 -45.86 13.02
CA GLN A 181 -6.72 -45.14 14.18
C GLN A 181 -5.90 -43.91 13.75
N PHE A 182 -5.00 -44.05 12.77
CA PHE A 182 -4.26 -42.90 12.25
C PHE A 182 -5.17 -41.81 11.63
N ALA A 183 -6.26 -42.21 10.97
CA ALA A 183 -7.26 -41.28 10.47
C ALA A 183 -8.04 -40.58 11.60
N GLN A 184 -8.33 -41.28 12.70
CA GLN A 184 -8.95 -40.69 13.90
C GLN A 184 -8.00 -39.70 14.58
N GLU A 185 -6.73 -40.07 14.80
CA GLU A 185 -5.69 -39.16 15.31
C GLU A 185 -5.53 -37.92 14.44
N THR A 186 -5.55 -38.08 13.10
CA THR A 186 -5.47 -36.96 12.15
C THR A 186 -6.71 -36.05 12.24
N LEU A 187 -7.91 -36.62 12.39
CA LEU A 187 -9.15 -35.85 12.57
C LEU A 187 -9.16 -35.11 13.90
N GLU A 188 -8.71 -35.74 14.99
CA GLU A 188 -8.57 -35.12 16.31
C GLU A 188 -7.55 -33.97 16.30
N GLN A 189 -6.38 -34.19 15.69
CA GLN A 189 -5.38 -33.12 15.47
C GLN A 189 -5.95 -31.98 14.62
N SER A 190 -6.71 -32.27 13.55
CA SER A 190 -7.35 -31.23 12.74
C SER A 190 -8.43 -30.47 13.51
N THR A 191 -9.14 -31.13 14.43
CA THR A 191 -10.14 -30.51 15.30
C THR A 191 -9.48 -29.60 16.34
N ALA A 192 -8.36 -30.05 16.94
CA ALA A 192 -7.55 -29.24 17.84
C ALA A 192 -6.94 -28.01 17.13
N ALA A 193 -6.48 -28.18 15.90
CA ALA A 193 -6.01 -27.07 15.06
C ALA A 193 -7.13 -26.06 14.77
N LEU A 194 -8.34 -26.53 14.43
CA LEU A 194 -9.52 -25.68 14.24
C LEU A 194 -9.93 -24.94 15.54
N SER A 195 -9.85 -25.58 16.72
CA SER A 195 -10.13 -24.90 17.97
C SER A 195 -9.08 -23.83 18.30
N SER A 196 -7.79 -24.11 18.11
CA SER A 196 -6.73 -23.11 18.32
C SER A 196 -6.80 -21.95 17.31
N LEU A 197 -7.27 -22.23 16.09
CA LEU A 197 -7.54 -21.18 15.11
C LEU A 197 -8.72 -20.30 15.56
N SER A 198 -9.81 -20.90 16.06
CA SER A 198 -10.96 -20.18 16.61
C SER A 198 -10.59 -19.33 17.84
N GLU A 199 -9.71 -19.83 18.70
CA GLU A 199 -9.14 -19.07 19.83
C GLU A 199 -8.34 -17.87 19.31
N SER A 200 -7.43 -18.08 18.35
CA SER A 200 -6.66 -16.99 17.74
C SER A 200 -7.51 -15.93 17.03
N TYR A 201 -8.64 -16.32 16.41
CA TYR A 201 -9.60 -15.35 15.85
C TYR A 201 -10.33 -14.55 16.94
N THR A 202 -10.59 -15.15 18.10
CA THR A 202 -11.20 -14.47 19.25
C THR A 202 -10.22 -13.47 19.87
N ASP A 203 -8.95 -13.88 20.00
CA ASP A 203 -7.86 -13.00 20.42
C ASP A 203 -7.67 -11.83 19.45
N LEU A 204 -7.69 -12.09 18.13
CA LEU A 204 -7.62 -11.06 17.10
C LEU A 204 -8.79 -10.07 17.18
N ASP A 205 -10.03 -10.52 17.42
CA ASP A 205 -11.17 -9.62 17.63
C ASP A 205 -10.98 -8.75 18.89
N SER A 206 -10.46 -9.33 19.97
CA SER A 206 -10.13 -8.57 21.19
C SER A 206 -9.04 -7.51 20.94
N LEU A 207 -8.02 -7.84 20.15
CA LEU A 207 -6.96 -6.92 19.75
C LEU A 207 -7.48 -5.83 18.81
N LEU A 208 -8.34 -6.17 17.86
CA LEU A 208 -9.00 -5.20 16.97
C LEU A 208 -9.94 -4.27 17.75
N ALA A 209 -10.69 -4.78 18.72
CA ALA A 209 -11.50 -3.97 19.63
C ALA A 209 -10.62 -3.02 20.47
N SER A 210 -9.49 -3.51 21.00
CA SER A 210 -8.51 -2.69 21.73
C SER A 210 -7.90 -1.59 20.84
N SER A 211 -7.54 -1.94 19.60
CA SER A 211 -7.00 -1.02 18.59
C SER A 211 -8.04 0.03 18.21
N ARG A 212 -9.30 -0.36 17.97
CA ARG A 212 -10.39 0.57 17.67
C ARG A 212 -10.68 1.51 18.84
N ASN A 213 -10.55 1.06 20.09
CA ASN A 213 -10.65 1.92 21.27
C ASN A 213 -9.48 2.90 21.39
N LEU A 214 -8.25 2.49 21.05
CA LEU A 214 -7.07 3.37 21.02
C LEU A 214 -7.11 4.37 19.87
N VAL A 215 -7.50 3.95 18.67
CA VAL A 215 -7.74 4.85 17.52
C VAL A 215 -8.90 5.80 17.85
N GLY A 216 -9.96 5.30 18.50
CA GLY A 216 -11.07 6.11 18.98
C GLY A 216 -10.65 7.16 20.01
N SER A 217 -9.78 6.83 20.96
CA SER A 217 -9.29 7.78 21.96
C SER A 217 -8.31 8.80 21.35
N LEU A 218 -7.41 8.36 20.45
CA LEU A 218 -6.50 9.25 19.70
C LEU A 218 -7.28 10.22 18.80
N LEU A 219 -8.23 9.73 17.99
CA LEU A 219 -9.08 10.58 17.16
C LEU A 219 -9.95 11.51 18.00
N ARG A 220 -10.48 11.06 19.15
CA ARG A 220 -11.24 11.93 20.06
C ARG A 220 -10.37 13.05 20.65
N SER A 221 -9.13 12.73 21.05
CA SER A 221 -8.17 13.69 21.60
C SER A 221 -7.68 14.69 20.54
N GLN A 222 -7.32 14.20 19.36
CA GLN A 222 -6.88 15.05 18.26
C GLN A 222 -8.02 15.97 17.77
N LYS A 223 -9.27 15.49 17.79
CA LYS A 223 -10.45 16.27 17.40
C LYS A 223 -10.82 17.35 18.42
N SER A 224 -10.56 17.17 19.72
CA SER A 224 -10.69 18.26 20.69
C SER A 224 -9.62 19.35 20.49
N ASP A 225 -8.37 18.97 20.25
CA ASP A 225 -7.28 19.94 20.06
C ASP A 225 -7.47 20.77 18.78
N THR A 226 -7.90 20.14 17.69
CA THR A 226 -8.24 20.84 16.44
C THR A 226 -9.36 21.87 16.66
N TRP A 227 -10.37 21.56 17.49
CA TRP A 227 -11.47 22.50 17.76
C TRP A 227 -11.03 23.70 18.61
N TYR A 228 -10.11 23.52 19.56
CA TYR A 228 -9.50 24.64 20.29
C TYR A 228 -8.62 25.52 19.39
N LEU A 229 -7.84 24.92 18.48
CA LEU A 229 -7.01 25.66 17.54
C LEU A 229 -7.88 26.44 16.53
N GLU A 230 -8.92 25.82 16.00
CA GLU A 230 -9.88 26.43 15.07
C GLU A 230 -10.62 27.61 15.72
N THR A 231 -11.19 27.44 16.91
CA THR A 231 -11.87 28.53 17.64
C THR A 231 -10.91 29.66 18.01
N ALA A 232 -9.69 29.36 18.43
CA ALA A 232 -8.65 30.36 18.67
C ALA A 232 -8.25 31.11 17.39
N PHE A 233 -8.16 30.42 16.26
CA PHE A 233 -7.86 31.02 14.95
C PHE A 233 -8.96 31.98 14.50
N TYR A 234 -10.24 31.61 14.64
CA TYR A 234 -11.35 32.52 14.32
C TYR A 234 -11.40 33.75 15.23
N ILE A 235 -11.12 33.62 16.53
CA ILE A 235 -11.04 34.77 17.45
C ILE A 235 -9.85 35.68 17.08
N LEU A 236 -8.70 35.11 16.76
CA LEU A 236 -7.53 35.85 16.28
C LEU A 236 -7.83 36.58 14.96
N LEU A 237 -8.45 35.90 13.99
CA LEU A 237 -8.79 36.48 12.70
C LEU A 237 -9.86 37.58 12.84
N GLY A 238 -10.84 37.39 13.74
CA GLY A 238 -11.82 38.42 14.11
C GLY A 238 -11.20 39.65 14.77
N THR A 239 -10.25 39.48 15.69
CA THR A 239 -9.53 40.62 16.31
C THR A 239 -8.61 41.34 15.33
N ILE A 240 -7.96 40.62 14.41
CA ILE A 240 -7.19 41.22 13.30
C ILE A 240 -8.12 41.99 12.35
N ALA A 241 -9.24 41.40 11.93
CA ALA A 241 -10.23 42.04 11.07
C ALA A 241 -10.79 43.32 11.72
N TRP A 242 -11.09 43.28 13.02
CA TRP A 242 -11.49 44.45 13.80
C TRP A 242 -10.39 45.52 13.87
N LEU A 243 -9.12 45.11 14.05
CA LEU A 243 -7.97 46.02 14.02
C LEU A 243 -7.79 46.67 12.65
N VAL A 244 -7.90 45.91 11.55
CA VAL A 244 -7.83 46.43 10.18
C VAL A 244 -8.99 47.38 9.90
N PHE A 245 -10.22 47.02 10.27
CA PHE A 245 -11.39 47.89 10.16
C PHE A 245 -11.20 49.20 10.92
N ARG A 246 -10.76 49.12 12.18
CA ARG A 246 -10.58 50.29 13.05
C ARG A 246 -9.36 51.16 12.69
N ARG A 247 -8.26 50.56 12.21
CA ARG A 247 -6.98 51.24 11.96
C ARG A 247 -6.83 51.72 10.52
N ILE A 248 -7.22 50.88 9.56
CA ILE A 248 -7.01 51.11 8.12
C ILE A 248 -8.28 51.64 7.43
N LEU A 249 -9.47 51.12 7.75
CA LEU A 249 -10.71 51.65 7.14
C LEU A 249 -11.25 52.93 7.80
N TYR A 250 -10.88 53.27 9.04
CA TYR A 250 -11.40 54.50 9.68
C TYR A 250 -10.52 55.74 9.51
N GLY A 251 -9.19 55.59 9.49
CA GLY A 251 -8.25 56.73 9.37
C GLY A 251 -7.87 57.05 7.92
N PRO A 252 -7.05 56.21 7.26
CA PRO A 252 -6.63 56.40 5.87
C PRO A 252 -7.79 56.57 4.89
N LEU A 253 -8.92 55.89 5.10
CA LEU A 253 -10.08 55.96 4.22
C LEU A 253 -10.81 57.30 4.31
N TRP A 254 -10.82 57.96 5.48
CA TRP A 254 -11.28 59.36 5.58
C TRP A 254 -10.38 60.28 4.76
N TRP A 255 -9.07 60.03 4.76
CA TRP A 255 -8.13 60.74 3.88
C TRP A 255 -8.41 60.42 2.41
N LEU A 256 -8.70 59.17 2.05
CA LEU A 256 -9.04 58.72 0.69
C LEU A 256 -10.38 59.26 0.19
N VAL A 257 -11.32 59.62 1.07
CA VAL A 257 -12.55 60.37 0.72
C VAL A 257 -12.27 61.88 0.65
N TRP A 258 -11.46 62.42 1.55
CA TRP A 258 -11.15 63.85 1.61
C TRP A 258 -10.22 64.33 0.46
N LEU A 259 -9.27 63.50 0.03
CA LEU A 259 -8.34 63.81 -1.06
C LEU A 259 -9.07 64.08 -2.40
N PRO A 260 -9.93 63.18 -2.93
CA PRO A 260 -10.68 63.45 -4.16
C PRO A 260 -11.67 64.60 -3.97
N VAL A 261 -12.37 64.71 -2.83
CA VAL A 261 -13.26 65.87 -2.58
C VAL A 261 -12.49 67.20 -2.63
N ARG A 262 -11.30 67.27 -2.04
CA ARG A 262 -10.44 68.47 -2.08
C ARG A 262 -9.80 68.69 -3.45
N LEU A 263 -9.52 67.63 -4.20
CA LEU A 263 -8.97 67.72 -5.56
C LEU A 263 -10.06 68.15 -6.57
N LEU A 264 -11.28 67.60 -6.48
CA LEU A 264 -12.46 68.08 -7.20
C LEU A 264 -12.76 69.54 -6.85
N ALA A 265 -12.71 69.93 -5.57
CA ALA A 265 -12.90 71.33 -5.18
C ALA A 265 -11.84 72.25 -5.81
N ARG A 266 -10.57 71.81 -5.90
CA ARG A 266 -9.52 72.58 -6.60
C ARG A 266 -9.76 72.63 -8.11
N SER A 267 -10.23 71.54 -8.71
CA SER A 267 -10.57 71.49 -10.14
C SER A 267 -11.78 72.36 -10.47
N THR A 268 -12.84 72.35 -9.67
CA THR A 268 -14.01 73.23 -9.88
C THR A 268 -13.64 74.70 -9.68
N PHE A 269 -12.89 75.05 -8.63
CA PHE A 269 -12.37 76.42 -8.46
C PHE A 269 -11.40 76.85 -9.58
N ALA A 270 -10.61 75.94 -10.15
CA ALA A 270 -9.74 76.25 -11.30
C ALA A 270 -10.55 76.48 -12.59
N ILE A 271 -11.58 75.66 -12.85
CA ILE A 271 -12.45 75.80 -14.02
C ILE A 271 -13.31 77.08 -13.92
N LEU A 272 -13.87 77.38 -12.74
CA LEU A 272 -14.56 78.66 -12.47
C LEU A 272 -13.60 79.86 -12.50
N GLY A 273 -12.35 79.70 -12.07
CA GLY A 273 -11.33 80.75 -12.12
C GLY A 273 -10.87 81.10 -13.55
N VAL A 274 -10.87 80.14 -14.47
CA VAL A 274 -10.49 80.36 -15.88
C VAL A 274 -11.64 80.94 -16.73
N VAL A 275 -12.91 80.72 -16.33
CA VAL A 275 -14.09 81.29 -17.01
C VAL A 275 -14.51 82.65 -16.42
N GLY A 276 -13.91 83.08 -15.31
CA GLY A 276 -14.30 84.25 -14.52
C GLY A 276 -13.74 85.62 -14.94
N ILE A 277 -13.24 85.82 -16.16
CA ILE A 277 -12.63 87.11 -16.58
C ILE A 277 -13.17 87.62 -17.94
N THR A 278 -14.46 87.96 -18.02
CA THR A 278 -14.97 89.04 -18.92
C THR A 278 -16.37 89.52 -18.52
N SER A 279 -16.49 90.44 -17.55
CA SER A 279 -17.51 91.50 -17.59
C SER A 279 -17.09 92.67 -16.68
N ARG A 280 -17.03 93.89 -17.21
CA ARG A 280 -16.87 95.12 -16.42
C ARG A 280 -17.76 96.22 -17.02
N ALA A 281 -18.29 97.09 -16.16
CA ALA A 281 -19.40 98.03 -16.40
C ALA A 281 -20.77 97.32 -16.50
N VAL A 282 -21.87 97.84 -15.94
CA VAL A 282 -22.22 99.26 -15.69
C VAL A 282 -22.76 99.52 -14.26
N GLN A 283 -22.65 100.79 -13.85
CA GLN A 283 -23.30 101.58 -12.76
C GLN A 283 -24.67 101.10 -12.21
N ALA A 284 -25.18 101.55 -11.05
CA ALA A 284 -24.66 102.30 -9.89
C ALA A 284 -25.74 102.36 -8.77
N SER A 285 -25.35 102.68 -7.53
CA SER A 285 -26.21 103.11 -6.38
C SER A 285 -27.32 102.12 -5.92
N ASP A 286 -27.72 102.00 -4.66
CA ASP A 286 -27.63 102.93 -3.52
C ASP A 286 -27.69 102.18 -2.15
N SER A 287 -27.68 102.94 -1.05
CA SER A 287 -27.75 102.56 0.38
C SER A 287 -28.88 101.57 0.80
N VAL A 288 -28.74 100.75 1.87
CA VAL A 288 -29.06 101.07 3.30
C VAL A 288 -28.64 99.92 4.27
N THR A 289 -28.56 100.24 5.57
CA THR A 289 -28.06 99.55 6.78
C THR A 289 -28.90 98.34 7.35
N PRO A 290 -28.43 97.60 8.40
CA PRO A 290 -28.84 96.21 8.74
C PRO A 290 -29.87 96.09 9.90
N VAL A 291 -30.16 94.87 10.42
CA VAL A 291 -30.39 94.53 11.87
C VAL A 291 -30.80 93.04 12.18
N ALA A 292 -30.15 92.42 13.19
CA ALA A 292 -30.56 91.35 14.18
C ALA A 292 -31.32 90.05 13.75
N ARG A 293 -31.53 88.96 14.55
CA ARG A 293 -31.26 88.44 15.93
C ARG A 293 -30.96 86.90 15.81
N LEU A 294 -30.24 86.13 16.64
CA LEU A 294 -30.11 85.88 18.11
C LEU A 294 -31.16 84.90 18.74
N VAL A 295 -30.71 84.08 19.73
CA VAL A 295 -31.44 83.16 20.70
C VAL A 295 -31.71 81.71 20.20
N GLN A 296 -31.00 80.65 20.69
CA GLN A 296 -31.15 79.82 21.94
C GLN A 296 -32.27 78.73 21.85
N GLU A 297 -32.30 77.56 22.55
CA GLU A 297 -31.76 77.12 23.87
C GLU A 297 -31.11 75.68 23.90
N THR A 298 -30.85 75.13 25.11
CA THR A 298 -30.50 73.72 25.49
C THR A 298 -31.60 73.16 26.45
N PRO A 299 -31.46 72.19 27.42
CA PRO A 299 -30.54 71.03 27.65
C PRO A 299 -31.18 69.68 28.16
N VAL A 300 -30.41 68.56 28.08
CA VAL A 300 -30.19 67.45 29.09
C VAL A 300 -31.37 66.60 29.70
N VAL A 301 -31.17 65.26 29.79
CA VAL A 301 -31.23 64.35 30.99
C VAL A 301 -31.21 62.86 30.58
N ALA A 302 -30.46 62.02 31.30
CA ALA A 302 -30.55 60.54 31.37
C ALA A 302 -30.63 60.14 32.87
N PRO A 303 -31.11 58.93 33.32
CA PRO A 303 -30.29 57.69 33.29
C PRO A 303 -31.02 56.30 33.44
N LYS A 304 -30.23 55.21 33.61
CA LYS A 304 -30.50 53.97 34.42
C LYS A 304 -31.32 52.82 33.75
N VAL A 305 -31.17 51.51 34.02
CA VAL A 305 -30.08 50.50 34.19
C VAL A 305 -30.76 49.17 34.63
N GLU A 306 -30.60 48.09 33.84
CA GLU A 306 -30.69 46.63 34.18
C GLU A 306 -32.00 46.03 34.79
N PRO A 307 -32.12 44.69 35.05
CA PRO A 307 -32.26 43.59 34.07
C PRO A 307 -33.40 42.59 34.44
N THR A 308 -33.70 41.55 33.64
CA THR A 308 -34.37 40.27 34.08
C THR A 308 -34.41 39.19 32.97
N VAL A 309 -34.45 37.92 33.37
CA VAL A 309 -34.41 36.68 32.56
C VAL A 309 -35.70 35.87 32.72
N GLN A 310 -36.21 35.22 31.66
CA GLN A 310 -36.92 33.92 31.71
C GLN A 310 -37.20 33.33 30.31
N SER A 311 -36.80 32.06 30.12
CA SER A 311 -37.60 30.86 29.78
C SER A 311 -38.87 30.96 28.90
N ALA A 312 -39.27 29.94 28.11
CA ALA A 312 -38.64 28.68 27.67
C ALA A 312 -39.52 28.03 26.55
N GLU A 313 -39.13 26.83 26.09
CA GLU A 313 -39.93 25.83 25.32
C GLU A 313 -40.26 26.10 23.84
N GLN A 314 -39.68 25.25 22.97
CA GLN A 314 -40.44 24.47 21.97
C GLN A 314 -39.63 23.24 21.52
N GLU A 315 -40.31 22.11 21.37
CA GLU A 315 -39.75 20.83 20.94
C GLU A 315 -39.74 20.65 19.41
N ALA A 316 -39.01 19.61 18.98
CA ALA A 316 -39.35 18.68 17.90
C ALA A 316 -38.70 18.83 16.50
N VAL A 317 -37.70 17.94 16.29
CA VAL A 317 -37.55 17.01 15.14
C VAL A 317 -37.51 17.58 13.70
N TRP A 318 -36.38 17.44 12.99
CA TRP A 318 -36.19 16.39 11.96
C TRP A 318 -34.74 16.28 11.47
N ASP A 319 -34.40 15.03 11.17
CA ASP A 319 -33.18 14.46 10.60
C ASP A 319 -32.80 15.05 9.24
N GLN A 320 -31.52 15.42 9.02
CA GLN A 320 -30.91 15.58 7.70
C GLN A 320 -29.39 15.30 7.75
N VAL A 321 -28.96 14.33 6.95
CA VAL A 321 -27.55 14.06 6.59
C VAL A 321 -27.15 15.03 5.46
N PRO A 322 -25.95 15.64 5.47
CA PRO A 322 -25.47 16.37 4.32
C PRO A 322 -25.07 15.39 3.21
N VAL A 323 -25.75 15.49 2.07
CA VAL A 323 -25.41 14.78 0.83
C VAL A 323 -23.99 15.15 0.42
N THR A 324 -23.20 14.14 0.02
CA THR A 324 -21.94 14.31 -0.70
C THR A 324 -22.16 13.85 -2.13
N ASP A 325 -21.52 14.51 -3.10
CA ASP A 325 -21.88 14.42 -4.52
C ASP A 325 -21.57 13.03 -5.12
N GLU A 326 -22.62 12.27 -5.48
CA GLU A 326 -22.52 10.96 -6.14
C GLU A 326 -21.69 10.99 -7.45
N ALA A 327 -21.53 12.17 -8.06
CA ALA A 327 -20.77 12.40 -9.28
C ALA A 327 -19.23 12.23 -9.13
N GLU A 328 -18.70 12.16 -7.90
CA GLU A 328 -17.27 11.83 -7.68
C GLU A 328 -17.03 10.32 -7.51
N GLU A 329 -17.99 9.55 -6.98
CA GLU A 329 -17.86 8.09 -6.89
C GLU A 329 -17.99 7.42 -8.27
N ASP A 330 -18.95 7.83 -9.10
CA ASP A 330 -19.10 7.32 -10.48
C ASP A 330 -17.80 7.51 -11.31
N ARG A 331 -17.12 8.64 -11.15
CA ARG A 331 -15.85 8.93 -11.85
C ARG A 331 -14.71 8.03 -11.41
N LEU A 332 -14.68 7.63 -10.14
CA LEU A 332 -13.69 6.69 -9.63
C LEU A 332 -14.00 5.25 -10.06
N ILE A 333 -15.28 4.89 -10.20
CA ILE A 333 -15.72 3.59 -10.72
C ILE A 333 -15.34 3.45 -12.19
N ASP A 334 -15.61 4.46 -13.04
CA ASP A 334 -15.19 4.49 -14.44
C ASP A 334 -13.65 4.38 -14.58
N GLN A 335 -12.90 5.13 -13.75
CA GLN A 335 -11.44 5.11 -13.78
C GLN A 335 -10.84 3.76 -13.31
N ILE A 336 -11.51 3.04 -12.40
CA ILE A 336 -11.13 1.68 -12.01
C ILE A 336 -11.45 0.70 -13.16
N GLY A 337 -12.58 0.88 -13.86
CA GLY A 337 -12.94 0.08 -15.03
C GLY A 337 -11.90 0.17 -16.15
N GLU A 338 -11.48 1.39 -16.52
CA GLU A 338 -10.47 1.61 -17.56
C GLU A 338 -9.10 0.99 -17.18
N LEU A 339 -8.71 1.10 -15.91
CA LEU A 339 -7.44 0.55 -15.40
C LEU A 339 -7.46 -1.00 -15.34
N VAL A 340 -8.61 -1.61 -15.04
CA VAL A 340 -8.80 -3.07 -15.13
C VAL A 340 -8.74 -3.55 -16.58
N GLU A 341 -9.37 -2.84 -17.52
CA GLU A 341 -9.31 -3.19 -18.96
C GLU A 341 -7.91 -3.01 -19.55
N GLU A 342 -7.11 -2.06 -19.06
CA GLU A 342 -5.70 -1.90 -19.43
C GLU A 342 -4.81 -3.01 -18.82
N ILE A 343 -5.11 -3.50 -17.61
CA ILE A 343 -4.43 -4.66 -17.02
C ILE A 343 -4.77 -5.95 -17.76
N GLU A 344 -6.04 -6.20 -18.11
CA GLU A 344 -6.41 -7.40 -18.91
C GLU A 344 -5.71 -7.40 -20.28
N LYS A 345 -5.57 -6.24 -20.94
CA LYS A 345 -4.79 -6.10 -22.19
C LYS A 345 -3.28 -6.30 -22.02
N GLN A 346 -2.74 -6.26 -20.79
CA GLN A 346 -1.34 -6.59 -20.49
C GLN A 346 -1.16 -8.03 -19.96
N GLU A 347 -2.19 -8.63 -19.37
CA GLU A 347 -2.18 -10.02 -18.86
C GLU A 347 -2.81 -11.05 -19.81
N GLU A 348 -3.30 -10.67 -21.00
CA GLU A 348 -3.48 -11.62 -22.10
C GLU A 348 -2.16 -12.31 -22.42
N THR A 349 -2.01 -13.52 -21.90
CA THR A 349 -0.83 -14.36 -22.13
C THR A 349 -0.63 -14.53 -23.62
N ASN A 350 0.46 -13.97 -24.15
CA ASN A 350 0.78 -13.97 -25.57
C ASN A 350 0.99 -15.41 -26.08
N ILE A 351 -0.10 -16.00 -26.60
CA ILE A 351 -0.16 -17.36 -27.17
C ILE A 351 0.41 -17.38 -28.59
N ASP A 352 0.56 -16.23 -29.24
CA ASP A 352 1.00 -16.12 -30.63
C ASP A 352 2.52 -16.06 -30.81
N ASP A 353 3.31 -15.73 -29.76
CA ASP A 353 4.79 -15.70 -29.80
C ASP A 353 5.47 -17.09 -29.81
N ILE A 354 4.73 -18.15 -30.12
CA ILE A 354 5.29 -19.51 -30.26
C ILE A 354 5.94 -19.65 -31.64
N SER A 355 7.28 -19.65 -31.65
CA SER A 355 8.11 -19.95 -32.82
C SER A 355 7.62 -21.19 -33.58
N PRO A 356 7.60 -21.19 -34.94
CA PRO A 356 7.10 -22.31 -35.72
C PRO A 356 7.85 -23.64 -35.45
N GLU A 357 9.10 -23.59 -35.00
CA GLU A 357 9.86 -24.79 -34.61
C GLU A 357 9.36 -25.41 -33.29
N GLU A 358 8.97 -24.60 -32.31
CA GLU A 358 8.44 -25.13 -31.04
C GLU A 358 7.03 -25.71 -31.21
N ARG A 359 6.24 -25.14 -32.12
CA ARG A 359 4.92 -25.67 -32.49
C ARG A 359 5.02 -27.08 -33.08
N GLN A 360 6.05 -27.37 -33.88
CA GLN A 360 6.31 -28.71 -34.42
C GLN A 360 6.74 -29.69 -33.32
N ARG A 361 7.66 -29.30 -32.43
CA ARG A 361 8.08 -30.15 -31.29
C ARG A 361 6.93 -30.50 -30.35
N GLN A 362 5.98 -29.59 -30.16
CA GLN A 362 4.76 -29.87 -29.37
C GLN A 362 3.78 -30.81 -30.08
N ALA A 363 3.77 -30.83 -31.43
CA ALA A 363 2.95 -31.76 -32.21
C ALA A 363 3.54 -33.19 -32.27
N GLU A 364 4.86 -33.34 -32.17
CA GLU A 364 5.54 -34.64 -32.11
C GLU A 364 5.40 -35.36 -30.76
N LEU A 365 5.02 -34.65 -29.69
CA LEU A 365 4.79 -35.26 -28.38
C LEU A 365 3.47 -36.06 -28.36
N PRO A 366 3.48 -37.34 -27.92
CA PRO A 366 2.28 -38.17 -27.93
C PRO A 366 1.21 -37.61 -26.99
N ARG A 367 0.02 -37.34 -27.53
CA ARG A 367 -1.09 -36.72 -26.80
C ARG A 367 -1.56 -37.62 -25.63
N ASN A 368 -1.61 -37.05 -24.43
CA ASN A 368 -1.99 -37.75 -23.21
C ASN A 368 -3.49 -38.07 -23.17
N SER A 369 -3.84 -39.35 -23.34
CA SER A 369 -5.23 -39.85 -23.39
C SER A 369 -6.05 -39.66 -22.11
N LYS A 370 -5.43 -39.24 -20.99
CA LYS A 370 -6.14 -38.99 -19.73
C LYS A 370 -6.68 -37.56 -19.58
N LYS A 371 -6.38 -36.64 -20.49
CA LYS A 371 -6.91 -35.26 -20.46
C LYS A 371 -8.15 -35.16 -21.34
N ARG A 372 -9.33 -35.14 -20.72
CA ARG A 372 -10.62 -34.94 -21.41
C ARG A 372 -10.78 -33.46 -21.75
N MET A 373 -10.71 -33.11 -23.03
CA MET A 373 -10.99 -31.75 -23.48
C MET A 373 -12.51 -31.52 -23.50
N PHE A 374 -12.94 -30.31 -23.15
CA PHE A 374 -14.32 -29.88 -23.32
C PHE A 374 -14.52 -29.50 -24.79
N GLU A 375 -15.39 -30.22 -25.49
CA GLU A 375 -15.73 -29.97 -26.88
C GLU A 375 -16.99 -29.08 -26.89
N ALA A 376 -16.79 -27.79 -27.15
CA ALA A 376 -17.89 -26.83 -27.17
C ALA A 376 -18.67 -26.99 -28.47
N THR A 377 -19.84 -27.62 -28.40
CA THR A 377 -20.77 -27.70 -29.53
C THR A 377 -21.30 -26.29 -29.84
N GLU A 378 -20.81 -25.69 -30.93
CA GLU A 378 -21.36 -24.45 -31.46
C GLU A 378 -22.81 -24.66 -31.91
N VAL A 379 -23.75 -24.02 -31.21
CA VAL A 379 -25.16 -23.99 -31.61
C VAL A 379 -25.36 -22.80 -32.56
N PRO A 380 -25.75 -23.00 -33.82
CA PRO A 380 -25.94 -21.90 -34.75
C PRO A 380 -27.17 -21.08 -34.38
N HIS A 381 -26.96 -19.83 -33.96
CA HIS A 381 -28.04 -18.87 -33.75
C HIS A 381 -28.63 -18.45 -35.10
N HIS A 382 -29.80 -18.99 -35.44
CA HIS A 382 -30.60 -18.46 -36.54
C HIS A 382 -31.16 -17.10 -36.09
N ARG A 383 -30.83 -16.03 -36.81
CA ARG A 383 -31.53 -14.74 -36.69
C ARG A 383 -32.73 -14.78 -37.63
N ASP A 384 -33.92 -14.73 -37.05
CA ASP A 384 -35.14 -14.40 -37.81
C ASP A 384 -35.21 -12.88 -37.97
N GLU A 385 -35.27 -12.41 -39.22
CA GLU A 385 -35.48 -11.00 -39.57
C GLU A 385 -36.97 -10.76 -39.83
N LEU A 386 -37.59 -9.81 -39.11
CA LEU A 386 -38.84 -9.12 -39.46
C LEU A 386 -38.85 -7.70 -38.88
#